data_AF-A0A532V695-F1
#
_entry.id   AF-A0A532V695-F1
#
_cell.length_a   1.000
_cell.length_b   1.000
_cell.length_c   1.000
_cell.angle_alpha   90.00
_cell.angle_beta   90.00
_cell.angle_gamma   90.00
#
_symmetry.space_group_name_H-M   'P 1'
#
loop_
_entity.id
_entity.type
_entity.pdbx_description
1 polymer ?
#
loop_
_entity_poly.entity_id
_entity_poly.type
_entity_poly.pdbx_seq_one_letter_code
_entity_poly.pdbx_strand_id
1 'polypeptide(L)' 'MKKMEKKDDKSTWAIGGGLLMGLGVGFFFLKESPLAFVGSMLAGLGLGLIITTLVSRGKG' A
#
# COMPACT_ATOMS: atom_id res chain seq x y z
N MET A 1 9.85 -5.68 -31.41
CA MET A 1 9.22 -5.97 -30.09
C MET A 1 9.59 -4.85 -29.13
N LYS A 2 8.61 -4.07 -28.67
CA LYS A 2 8.83 -2.87 -27.83
C LYS A 2 9.20 -3.34 -26.42
N LYS A 3 10.43 -3.05 -25.99
CA LYS A 3 10.94 -3.37 -24.65
C LYS A 3 10.18 -2.50 -23.66
N MET A 4 9.09 -3.03 -23.08
CA MET A 4 8.35 -2.36 -22.01
C MET A 4 9.25 -2.32 -20.79
N GLU A 5 9.56 -1.11 -20.34
CA GLU A 5 10.52 -0.85 -19.28
C GLU A 5 9.95 -1.34 -17.93
N LYS A 6 10.67 -2.28 -17.30
CA LYS A 6 10.45 -2.79 -15.93
C LYS A 6 10.72 -1.71 -14.86
N LYS A 7 9.96 -0.61 -14.87
CA LYS A 7 10.03 0.44 -13.83
C LYS A 7 8.76 0.54 -12.98
N ASP A 8 7.62 0.06 -13.47
CA ASP A 8 6.30 0.22 -12.85
C ASP A 8 5.95 -0.79 -11.74
N ASP A 9 6.69 -1.89 -11.62
CA ASP A 9 6.22 -3.01 -10.79
C ASP A 9 6.40 -2.76 -9.28
N LYS A 10 7.49 -2.12 -8.84
CA LYS A 10 7.80 -2.01 -7.39
C LYS A 10 6.91 -1.02 -6.64
N SER A 11 6.58 0.10 -7.27
CA SER A 11 5.72 1.13 -6.69
C SER A 11 4.28 0.63 -6.54
N THR A 12 3.76 0.02 -7.60
CA THR A 12 2.42 -0.60 -7.60
C THR A 12 2.35 -1.71 -6.56
N TRP A 13 3.38 -2.53 -6.44
CA TRP A 13 3.44 -3.61 -5.47
C TRP A 13 3.56 -3.11 -4.01
N ALA A 14 4.26 -2.00 -3.77
CA ALA A 14 4.35 -1.39 -2.45
C ALA A 14 3.02 -0.75 -1.99
N ILE A 15 2.25 -0.11 -2.89
CA ILE A 15 0.90 0.37 -2.58
C ILE A 15 -0.02 -0.82 -2.29
N GLY A 16 -0.03 -1.83 -3.16
CA GLY A 16 -0.83 -3.04 -2.97
C GLY A 16 -0.50 -3.77 -1.67
N GLY A 17 0.79 -3.86 -1.30
CA GLY A 17 1.26 -4.45 -0.05
C GLY A 17 0.82 -3.67 1.19
N GLY A 18 0.93 -2.34 1.19
CA GLY A 18 0.46 -1.50 2.29
C GLY A 18 -1.05 -1.61 2.52
N LEU A 19 -1.81 -1.68 1.42
CA LEU A 19 -3.26 -1.88 1.42
C LEU A 19 -3.63 -3.26 1.98
N LEU A 20 -2.94 -4.33 1.56
CA LEU A 20 -3.13 -5.68 2.11
C LEU A 20 -2.82 -5.74 3.61
N MET A 21 -1.78 -5.03 4.06
CA MET A 21 -1.42 -4.97 5.48
C MET A 21 -2.52 -4.27 6.29
N GLY A 22 -3.02 -3.13 5.81
CA GLY A 22 -4.14 -2.41 6.43
C GLY A 22 -5.44 -3.23 6.45
N LEU A 23 -5.67 -4.05 5.41
CA LEU A 23 -6.83 -4.93 5.30
C LEU A 23 -6.74 -6.10 6.29
N GLY A 24 -5.55 -6.72 6.41
CA GLY A 24 -5.30 -7.80 7.35
C GLY A 24 -5.47 -7.37 8.80
N VAL A 25 -4.85 -6.23 9.18
CA VAL A 25 -5.02 -5.66 10.52
C VAL A 25 -6.46 -5.20 10.73
N GLY A 26 -7.08 -4.59 9.72
CA GLY A 26 -8.46 -4.11 9.80
C GLY A 26 -9.47 -5.20 10.06
N PHE A 27 -9.34 -6.35 9.40
CA PHE A 27 -10.25 -7.48 9.60
C PHE A 27 -10.33 -7.94 11.06
N PHE A 28 -9.24 -7.73 11.82
CA PHE A 28 -9.21 -8.01 13.26
C PHE A 28 -10.04 -7.00 14.07
N PHE A 29 -10.06 -5.74 13.65
CA PHE A 29 -10.83 -4.64 14.26
C PHE A 29 -12.30 -4.61 13.84
N LEU A 30 -12.69 -5.33 12.79
CA LEU A 30 -14.08 -5.39 12.32
C LEU A 30 -15.04 -5.92 13.39
N LYS A 31 -14.54 -6.73 14.33
CA LYS A 31 -15.30 -7.25 15.47
C LYS A 31 -15.58 -6.19 16.55
N GLU A 32 -14.76 -5.13 16.60
CA GLU A 32 -14.78 -4.10 17.64
C GLU A 32 -15.46 -2.82 17.14
N SER A 33 -15.08 -2.34 15.95
CA SER A 33 -15.65 -1.13 15.36
C SER A 33 -15.31 -0.99 13.86
N PRO A 34 -16.30 -0.70 12.99
CA PRO A 34 -16.06 -0.43 11.56
C PRO A 34 -15.14 0.76 11.32
N LEU A 35 -15.16 1.78 12.19
CA LEU A 35 -14.28 2.94 12.08
C LEU A 35 -12.80 2.57 12.25
N ALA A 36 -12.48 1.62 13.12
CA ALA A 36 -11.12 1.15 13.32
C ALA A 36 -10.62 0.34 12.11
N PHE A 37 -11.51 -0.44 11.48
CA PHE A 37 -11.24 -1.11 10.20
C PHE A 37 -10.87 -0.11 9.09
N VAL A 38 -11.67 0.95 8.94
CA VAL A 38 -11.39 2.00 7.95
C VAL A 38 -10.11 2.76 8.30
N GLY A 39 -9.86 3.01 9.59
CA GLY A 39 -8.63 3.64 10.08
C GLY A 39 -7.37 2.85 9.72
N SER A 40 -7.37 1.53 9.93
CA SER A 40 -6.22 0.68 9.57
C SER A 40 -6.04 0.55 8.07
N MET A 41 -7.14 0.53 7.30
CA MET A 41 -7.10 0.57 5.83
C MET A 41 -6.43 1.86 5.34
N LEU A 42 -6.88 3.02 5.83
CA LEU A 42 -6.31 4.32 5.48
C LEU A 42 -4.85 4.45 5.93
N ALA A 43 -4.50 3.93 7.11
CA ALA A 43 -3.13 3.92 7.60
C ALA A 43 -2.21 3.05 6.73
N GLY A 44 -2.64 1.84 6.35
CA GLY A 44 -1.88 0.94 5.49
C GLY A 44 -1.69 1.49 4.07
N LEU A 45 -2.73 2.14 3.52
CA LEU A 45 -2.67 2.82 2.22
C LEU A 45 -1.75 4.05 2.27
N GLY A 46 -1.84 4.86 3.32
CA GLY A 46 -0.97 6.01 3.55
C GLY A 46 0.50 5.61 3.66
N LEU A 47 0.81 4.57 4.44
CA LEU A 47 2.16 4.00 4.54
C LEU A 47 2.65 3.46 3.18
N GLY A 48 1.81 2.73 2.46
CA GLY A 48 2.10 2.21 1.13
C GLY A 48 2.45 3.32 0.12
N LEU A 49 1.74 4.45 0.16
CA LEU A 49 2.05 5.62 -0.66
C LEU A 49 3.37 6.28 -0.27
N ILE A 50 3.64 6.46 1.03
CA ILE A 50 4.91 7.05 1.49
C ILE A 50 6.09 6.18 1.03
N ILE A 51 6.00 4.86 1.19
CA ILE A 51 7.04 3.93 0.75
C ILE A 51 7.21 4.00 -0.78
N THR A 52 6.11 4.01 -1.53
CA THR A 52 6.15 4.14 -2.99
C THR A 52 6.81 5.43 -3.46
N THR A 53 6.49 6.56 -2.83
CA THR A 53 7.10 7.84 -3.19
C THR A 53 8.60 7.86 -2.89
N LEU A 54 9.04 7.27 -1.76
CA LEU A 54 10.46 7.11 -1.44
C LEU A 54 11.18 6.18 -2.42
N VAL A 55 10.58 5.04 -2.77
CA VAL A 55 11.14 4.08 -3.74
C VAL A 55 11.20 4.65 -5.15
N SER A 56 10.21 5.47 -5.52
CA SER A 56 10.16 6.16 -6.81
C SER A 56 11.22 7.27 -6.87
N ARG A 57 11.39 8.03 -5.78
CA ARG A 57 12.35 9.14 -5.70
C ARG A 57 13.81 8.69 -5.68
N GLY A 58 14.11 7.51 -5.14
CA GLY A 58 15.46 6.90 -5.19
C GLY A 58 15.86 6.31 -6.54
N LYS A 59 15.00 6.40 -7.58
CA LYS A 59 15.30 5.94 -8.95
C LYS A 59 15.48 7.08 -9.97
N GLY A 60 15.48 8.35 -9.53
CA GLY A 60 15.91 9.50 -10.32
C GLY A 60 17.38 9.78 -10.13
#